data_AF-A0A319E1P6-F1
#
_entry.id   AF-A0A319E1P6-F1
#
_cell.length_a   1.000
_cell.length_b   1.000
_cell.length_c   1.000
_cell.angle_alpha   90.00
_cell.angle_beta   90.00
_cell.angle_gamma   90.00
#
_symmetry.space_group_name_H-M   'P 1'
#
loop_
_entity.id
_entity.type
_entity.pdbx_description
1 polymer ?
#
loop_
_entity_poly.entity_id
_entity_poly.type
_entity_poly.pdbx_seq_one_letter_code
_entity_poly.pdbx_strand_id
1 'polypeptide(L)'
;MATRPANVPGTLGHARNPSTGSDLSTSSNEDKQEEPSRQILSALLDSLTGSSRALSIPLGTESKCLAYNDGGLYLTRQGEYTGSDRYGTIPLLSLEAKRRHAGNIRRSAGEEERYSAEILAQEVAQLLGQAMEHVTQIDCCRDQEAFILSLHGTHLKLTAAHFTADYLRHVNSPLMSETETLWVRRSKPHDLKTQQGRAGALQLCIGVYEYLWSGRAEIGLLQKIFE
;
A
#
# COMPACT_ATOMS: atom_id res chain seq x y z
N MET A 1 20.82 6.60 -30.22
CA MET A 1 20.47 6.04 -28.90
C MET A 1 18.96 6.11 -28.76
N ALA A 2 18.27 4.96 -28.86
CA ALA A 2 16.82 4.88 -28.77
C ALA A 2 16.42 4.56 -27.34
N THR A 3 15.71 5.49 -26.69
CA THR A 3 15.09 5.28 -25.38
C THR A 3 13.90 4.32 -25.53
N ARG A 4 13.92 3.22 -24.78
CA ARG A 4 12.77 2.29 -24.69
C ARG A 4 11.66 2.93 -23.85
N PRO A 5 10.38 2.71 -24.19
CA PRO A 5 9.27 3.13 -23.35
C PRO A 5 9.27 2.29 -22.07
N ALA A 6 9.31 2.96 -20.91
CA ALA A 6 9.05 2.38 -19.60
C ALA A 6 7.55 2.17 -19.44
N ASN A 7 7.00 1.16 -20.12
CA ASN A 7 5.65 0.69 -19.84
C ASN A 7 5.81 -0.61 -19.07
N VAL A 8 5.75 -0.53 -17.74
CA VAL A 8 5.45 -1.71 -16.93
C VAL A 8 3.97 -2.02 -17.21
N PRO A 9 3.62 -3.20 -17.75
CA PRO A 9 2.22 -3.58 -17.87
C PRO A 9 1.61 -3.47 -16.48
N GLY A 10 0.60 -2.61 -16.32
CA GLY A 10 -0.11 -2.50 -15.05
C GLY A 10 -0.57 -3.89 -14.64
N THR A 11 -0.24 -4.29 -13.41
CA THR A 11 -0.75 -5.53 -12.84
C THR A 11 -2.27 -5.42 -12.77
N LEU A 12 -2.97 -6.47 -13.18
CA LEU A 12 -4.42 -6.55 -12.99
C LEU A 12 -4.67 -6.61 -11.48
N GLY A 13 -5.05 -5.47 -10.90
CA GLY A 13 -5.45 -5.38 -9.51
C GLY A 13 -6.96 -5.50 -9.42
N HIS A 14 -7.47 -6.31 -8.51
CA HIS A 14 -8.91 -6.35 -8.26
C HIS A 14 -9.23 -5.18 -7.30
N ALA A 15 -9.76 -4.04 -7.81
CA ALA A 15 -10.31 -3.00 -6.94
C ALA A 15 -11.81 -3.13 -6.90
N ARG A 16 -12.38 -3.15 -5.70
CA ARG A 16 -13.82 -3.30 -5.51
C ARG A 16 -14.44 -1.91 -5.32
N ASN A 17 -15.51 -1.63 -6.07
CA ASN A 17 -16.21 -0.36 -5.97
C ASN A 17 -16.87 -0.21 -4.59
N PRO A 18 -16.74 0.96 -3.92
CA PRO A 18 -17.57 1.25 -2.77
C PRO A 18 -19.04 1.31 -3.23
N SER A 19 -19.93 0.63 -2.49
CA SER A 19 -21.34 0.54 -2.84
C SER A 19 -22.00 1.93 -2.94
N THR A 20 -22.93 2.07 -3.88
CA THR A 20 -23.74 3.28 -4.12
C THR A 20 -24.76 3.57 -3.02
N GLY A 21 -24.78 2.77 -1.96
CA GLY A 21 -25.66 2.92 -0.81
C GLY A 21 -24.88 2.67 0.47
N SER A 22 -24.18 3.69 0.95
CA SER A 22 -23.89 3.80 2.38
C SER A 22 -23.80 5.29 2.71
N ASP A 23 -24.86 5.78 3.36
CA ASP A 23 -24.64 6.77 4.41
C ASP A 23 -23.47 6.25 5.24
N LEU A 24 -22.45 7.09 5.43
CA LEU A 24 -21.29 6.81 6.27
C LEU A 24 -21.79 6.53 7.69
N SER A 25 -22.19 5.28 7.95
CA SER A 25 -22.52 4.79 9.27
C SER A 25 -21.21 4.70 10.03
N THR A 26 -21.01 5.67 10.90
CA THR A 26 -20.00 5.65 11.96
C THR A 26 -20.47 4.69 13.06
N SER A 27 -20.57 3.40 12.74
CA SER A 27 -20.63 2.37 13.77
C SER A 27 -19.20 1.95 14.10
N SER A 28 -18.66 2.52 15.17
CA SER A 28 -17.37 2.12 15.69
C SER A 28 -17.44 0.68 16.18
N ASN A 29 -16.72 -0.22 15.51
CA ASN A 29 -16.38 -1.53 16.06
C ASN A 29 -15.03 -1.41 16.80
N GLU A 30 -14.97 -0.48 17.76
CA GLU A 30 -13.79 -0.17 18.59
C GLU A 30 -13.41 -1.32 19.55
N ASP A 31 -14.29 -2.31 19.75
CA ASP A 31 -14.15 -3.34 20.79
C ASP A 31 -13.54 -4.68 20.33
N LYS A 32 -13.08 -4.82 19.09
CA LYS A 32 -12.28 -5.98 18.71
C LYS A 32 -10.80 -5.69 19.01
N GLN A 33 -10.18 -6.53 19.85
CA GLN A 33 -8.73 -6.49 20.05
C GLN A 33 -8.04 -6.53 18.67
N GLU A 34 -7.35 -5.44 18.32
CA GLU A 34 -6.54 -5.39 17.10
C GLU A 34 -5.42 -6.44 17.20
N GLU A 35 -5.19 -7.20 16.13
CA GLU A 35 -4.09 -8.15 16.06
C GLU A 35 -2.74 -7.46 16.36
N PRO A 36 -1.79 -8.14 17.03
CA PRO A 36 -0.50 -7.55 17.42
C PRO A 36 0.28 -6.92 16.26
N SER A 37 0.25 -7.52 15.07
CA SER A 37 0.88 -7.01 13.85
C SER A 37 0.27 -5.67 13.42
N ARG A 38 -1.07 -5.53 13.48
CA ARG A 38 -1.77 -4.26 13.23
C ARG A 38 -1.38 -3.18 14.24
N GLN A 39 -1.17 -3.55 15.51
CA GLN A 39 -0.72 -2.62 16.55
C GLN A 39 0.72 -2.14 16.28
N ILE A 40 1.60 -3.00 15.77
CA ILE A 40 2.97 -2.64 15.39
C ILE A 40 2.97 -1.68 14.19
N LEU A 41 2.19 -1.99 13.15
CA LEU A 41 2.01 -1.10 12.00
C LEU A 41 1.36 0.24 12.41
N SER A 42 0.42 0.21 13.37
CA SER A 42 -0.15 1.41 13.98
C SER A 42 0.93 2.24 14.65
N ALA A 43 1.67 1.63 15.57
CA ALA A 43 2.71 2.30 16.34
C ALA A 43 3.79 2.88 15.42
N LEU A 44 4.16 2.18 14.35
CA LEU A 44 5.05 2.70 13.32
C LEU A 44 4.45 3.95 12.67
N LEU A 45 3.25 3.88 12.11
CA LEU A 45 2.65 4.99 11.40
C LEU A 45 2.38 6.18 12.32
N ASP A 46 1.95 5.94 13.55
CA ASP A 46 1.70 6.98 14.55
C ASP A 46 3.03 7.61 15.01
N SER A 47 4.09 6.82 15.20
CA SER A 47 5.44 7.32 15.47
C SER A 47 6.03 8.13 14.31
N LEU A 48 5.73 7.75 13.07
CA LEU A 48 6.27 8.41 11.87
C LEU A 48 5.50 9.68 11.49
N THR A 49 4.22 9.78 11.86
CA THR A 49 3.32 10.80 11.31
C THR A 49 2.59 11.64 12.36
N GLY A 50 2.69 11.25 13.65
CA GLY A 50 1.97 11.87 14.77
C GLY A 50 0.45 11.74 14.71
N SER A 51 -0.10 11.14 13.65
CA SER A 51 -1.53 10.90 13.41
C SER A 51 -1.71 10.14 12.10
N SER A 52 -2.05 8.85 12.17
CA SER A 52 -2.51 8.09 11.01
C SER A 52 -4.05 8.08 10.91
N ARG A 53 -4.59 7.89 9.70
CA ARG A 53 -6.03 7.67 9.48
C ARG A 53 -6.24 6.20 9.10
N ALA A 54 -7.02 5.48 9.90
CA ALA A 54 -7.46 4.13 9.58
C ALA A 54 -8.80 4.17 8.83
N LEU A 55 -8.91 3.39 7.76
CA LEU A 55 -10.11 3.22 6.96
C LEU A 55 -10.47 1.73 6.96
N SER A 56 -11.71 1.41 7.31
CA SER A 56 -12.27 0.08 7.12
C SER A 56 -12.96 0.04 5.77
N ILE A 57 -12.51 -0.84 4.88
CA ILE A 57 -13.02 -0.96 3.52
C ILE A 57 -13.81 -2.27 3.43
N PRO A 58 -15.15 -2.22 3.30
CA PRO A 58 -15.96 -3.40 3.09
C PRO A 58 -15.68 -3.95 1.70
N LEU A 59 -15.54 -5.27 1.61
CA LEU A 59 -15.03 -5.85 0.37
C LEU A 59 -16.11 -6.10 -0.66
N GLY A 60 -17.41 -6.02 -0.38
CA GLY A 60 -18.46 -5.94 -1.42
C GLY A 60 -18.29 -6.84 -2.66
N THR A 61 -18.77 -6.38 -3.82
CA THR A 61 -18.71 -7.12 -5.09
C THR A 61 -17.40 -6.89 -5.86
N GLU A 62 -16.84 -7.94 -6.45
CA GLU A 62 -15.61 -7.89 -7.24
C GLU A 62 -15.73 -6.90 -8.42
N SER A 63 -14.78 -5.99 -8.55
CA SER A 63 -14.62 -5.14 -9.73
C SER A 63 -13.16 -5.21 -10.20
N LYS A 64 -12.94 -5.13 -11.51
CA LYS A 64 -11.58 -5.09 -12.08
C LYS A 64 -11.07 -3.66 -12.09
N CYS A 65 -9.82 -3.46 -11.67
CA CYS A 65 -9.17 -2.16 -11.71
C CYS A 65 -7.81 -2.28 -12.37
N LEU A 66 -7.40 -1.21 -13.04
CA LEU A 66 -6.03 -1.10 -13.52
C LEU A 66 -5.22 -0.38 -12.45
N ALA A 67 -4.27 -1.11 -11.87
CA ALA A 67 -3.31 -0.60 -10.93
C ALA A 67 -2.03 -0.22 -11.68
N TYR A 68 -1.62 1.05 -11.59
CA TYR A 68 -0.39 1.54 -12.18
C TYR A 68 0.68 1.72 -11.10
N ASN A 69 1.83 1.09 -11.30
CA ASN A 69 2.99 1.30 -10.44
C ASN A 69 4.09 2.03 -11.21
N ASP A 70 4.52 3.20 -10.72
CA ASP A 70 5.54 4.04 -11.36
C ASP A 70 6.96 3.67 -10.91
N GLY A 71 7.11 2.74 -9.95
CA GLY A 71 8.38 2.22 -9.50
C GLY A 71 8.30 1.59 -8.10
N GLY A 72 9.44 1.43 -7.44
CA GLY A 72 9.43 0.80 -6.14
C GLY A 72 10.80 0.73 -5.48
N LEU A 73 10.78 0.45 -4.18
CA LEU A 73 11.93 -0.14 -3.51
C LEU A 73 11.85 -1.64 -3.72
N TYR A 74 12.88 -2.18 -4.38
CA TYR A 74 13.01 -3.60 -4.66
C TYR A 74 14.17 -4.18 -3.86
N LEU A 75 14.04 -5.46 -3.55
CA LEU A 75 15.10 -6.22 -2.95
C LEU A 75 16.14 -6.61 -4.02
N THR A 76 17.41 -6.37 -3.75
CA THR A 76 18.52 -6.88 -4.57
C THR A 76 19.10 -8.12 -3.90
N ARG A 77 19.29 -9.19 -4.67
CA ARG A 77 19.90 -10.45 -4.21
C ARG A 77 21.06 -10.82 -5.13
N GLN A 78 22.08 -11.50 -4.61
CA GLN A 78 23.12 -12.06 -5.47
C GLN A 78 22.63 -13.34 -6.15
N GLY A 79 22.97 -13.49 -7.43
CA GLY A 79 22.73 -14.72 -8.17
C GLY A 79 23.61 -15.84 -7.65
N GLU A 80 23.00 -16.99 -7.34
CA GLU A 80 23.65 -18.16 -6.72
C GLU A 80 24.93 -18.62 -7.44
N TYR A 81 24.93 -18.58 -8.78
CA TYR A 81 26.05 -19.04 -9.59
C TYR A 81 27.03 -17.95 -10.02
N THR A 82 26.54 -16.71 -10.19
CA THR A 82 27.31 -15.63 -10.81
C THR A 82 27.80 -14.59 -9.82
N GLY A 83 27.26 -14.56 -8.60
CA GLY A 83 27.47 -13.49 -7.61
C GLY A 83 26.94 -12.11 -8.04
N SER A 84 26.32 -12.02 -9.22
CA SER A 84 25.85 -10.76 -9.79
C SER A 84 24.56 -10.31 -9.09
N ASP A 85 24.43 -9.00 -8.89
CA ASP A 85 23.20 -8.40 -8.37
C ASP A 85 22.00 -8.68 -9.29
N ARG A 86 20.94 -9.21 -8.71
CA ARG A 86 19.64 -9.45 -9.34
C ARG A 86 18.57 -8.67 -8.59
N TYR A 87 17.88 -7.80 -9.32
CA TYR A 87 16.77 -7.04 -8.79
C TYR A 87 15.52 -7.91 -8.73
N GLY A 88 14.81 -7.84 -7.61
CA GLY A 88 13.49 -8.43 -7.47
C GLY A 88 12.48 -7.75 -8.39
N THR A 89 11.44 -8.49 -8.76
CA THR A 89 10.34 -7.99 -9.61
C THR A 89 9.12 -7.53 -8.80
N ILE A 90 9.04 -7.94 -7.52
CA ILE A 90 7.95 -7.58 -6.61
C ILE A 90 8.48 -6.49 -5.66
N PRO A 91 7.85 -5.30 -5.62
CA PRO A 91 8.29 -4.21 -4.75
C PRO A 91 8.04 -4.53 -3.27
N LEU A 92 8.95 -4.08 -2.40
CA LEU A 92 8.74 -4.00 -0.95
C LEU A 92 7.89 -2.76 -0.58
N LEU A 93 8.11 -1.68 -1.32
CA LEU A 93 7.34 -0.43 -1.27
C LEU A 93 7.07 0.00 -2.71
N SER A 94 5.80 0.16 -3.07
CA SER A 94 5.42 0.69 -4.39
C SER A 94 5.50 2.21 -4.41
N LEU A 95 5.91 2.79 -5.53
CA LEU A 95 5.96 4.24 -5.74
C LEU A 95 4.94 4.65 -6.79
N GLU A 96 4.06 5.59 -6.44
CA GLU A 96 2.97 6.01 -7.32
C GLU A 96 2.95 7.54 -7.50
N ALA A 97 3.36 8.01 -8.67
CA ALA A 97 3.39 9.42 -9.06
C ALA A 97 2.13 9.80 -9.86
N LYS A 98 1.08 10.19 -9.14
CA LYS A 98 -0.21 10.55 -9.73
C LYS A 98 -0.12 11.89 -10.46
N ARG A 99 -0.67 11.92 -11.68
CA ARG A 99 -0.87 13.17 -12.43
C ARG A 99 -1.74 14.13 -11.61
N ARG A 100 -1.53 15.44 -11.78
CA ARG A 100 -2.32 16.51 -11.13
C ARG A 100 -3.84 16.47 -11.39
N HIS A 101 -4.29 15.64 -12.33
CA HIS A 101 -5.68 15.43 -12.72
C HIS A 101 -6.11 13.96 -12.54
N ALA A 102 -5.42 13.19 -11.71
CA ALA A 102 -5.78 11.81 -11.41
C ALA A 102 -7.21 11.75 -10.83
N GLY A 103 -8.01 10.78 -11.28
CA GLY A 103 -9.44 10.68 -10.95
C GLY A 103 -10.31 11.80 -11.53
N ASN A 104 -9.87 12.44 -12.64
CA ASN A 104 -10.56 13.57 -13.29
C ASN A 104 -10.73 14.83 -12.41
N ILE A 105 -10.05 14.91 -11.26
CA ILE A 105 -10.13 16.07 -10.37
C ILE A 105 -9.02 17.06 -10.73
N ARG A 106 -9.37 18.15 -11.41
CA ARG A 106 -8.45 19.28 -11.63
C ARG A 106 -8.33 20.10 -10.34
N ARG A 107 -7.10 20.54 -10.04
CA ARG A 107 -6.82 21.40 -8.89
C ARG A 107 -5.82 22.50 -9.24
N SER A 108 -5.96 23.63 -8.57
CA SER A 108 -4.97 24.70 -8.61
C SER A 108 -3.75 24.32 -7.77
N ALA A 109 -2.61 24.97 -8.04
CA ALA A 109 -1.38 24.67 -7.31
C ALA A 109 -1.51 25.04 -5.82
N GLY A 110 -1.39 24.06 -4.92
CA GLY A 110 -1.45 24.28 -3.47
C GLY A 110 -2.81 24.03 -2.83
N GLU A 111 -3.83 23.63 -3.59
CA GLU A 111 -5.09 23.16 -3.01
C GLU A 111 -4.92 21.78 -2.36
N GLU A 112 -5.62 21.56 -1.23
CA GLU A 112 -5.62 20.27 -0.55
C GLU A 112 -6.20 19.14 -1.42
N GLU A 113 -5.68 17.93 -1.23
CA GLU A 113 -6.20 16.72 -1.87
C GLU A 113 -7.54 16.28 -1.22
N ARG A 114 -8.66 16.76 -1.79
CA ARG A 114 -10.00 16.18 -1.61
C ARG A 114 -9.95 14.66 -1.81
N TYR A 115 -10.69 13.96 -0.96
CA TYR A 115 -10.94 12.53 -1.08
C TYR A 115 -11.39 12.13 -2.49
N SER A 116 -10.86 11.03 -3.00
CA SER A 116 -11.31 10.37 -4.23
C SER A 116 -11.41 8.88 -3.98
N ALA A 117 -12.62 8.34 -4.15
CA ALA A 117 -12.89 6.92 -4.02
C ALA A 117 -12.15 6.10 -5.08
N GLU A 118 -12.02 6.62 -6.31
CA GLU A 118 -11.27 5.97 -7.40
C GLU A 118 -9.79 5.83 -7.06
N ILE A 119 -9.18 6.90 -6.53
CA ILE A 119 -7.78 6.90 -6.12
C ILE A 119 -7.57 5.92 -4.97
N LEU A 120 -8.49 5.87 -4.00
CA LEU A 120 -8.43 4.92 -2.90
C LEU A 120 -8.56 3.49 -3.41
N ALA A 121 -9.51 3.20 -4.29
CA ALA A 121 -9.72 1.88 -4.87
C ALA A 121 -8.45 1.41 -5.62
N GLN A 122 -7.81 2.29 -6.39
CA GLN A 122 -6.55 1.99 -7.06
C GLN A 122 -5.41 1.69 -6.06
N GLU A 123 -5.24 2.50 -5.01
CA GLU A 123 -4.25 2.24 -3.95
C GLU A 123 -4.51 0.89 -3.27
N VAL A 124 -5.77 0.58 -2.95
CA VAL A 124 -6.16 -0.68 -2.31
C VAL A 124 -5.86 -1.88 -3.21
N ALA A 125 -6.16 -1.79 -4.50
CA ALA A 125 -5.86 -2.87 -5.44
C ALA A 125 -4.35 -3.09 -5.61
N GLN A 126 -3.54 -2.03 -5.57
CA GLN A 126 -2.09 -2.15 -5.56
C GLN A 126 -1.56 -2.82 -4.30
N LEU A 127 -2.05 -2.42 -3.12
CA LEU A 127 -1.68 -3.04 -1.85
C LEU A 127 -2.01 -4.54 -1.87
N LEU A 128 -3.23 -4.89 -2.30
CA LEU A 128 -3.68 -6.27 -2.38
C LEU A 128 -2.86 -7.08 -3.40
N GLY A 129 -2.63 -6.54 -4.59
CA GLY A 129 -1.82 -7.18 -5.61
C GLY A 129 -0.39 -7.43 -5.13
N GLN A 130 0.23 -6.45 -4.47
CA GLN A 130 1.56 -6.60 -3.87
C GLN A 130 1.55 -7.72 -2.81
N ALA A 131 0.58 -7.74 -1.89
CA ALA A 131 0.48 -8.77 -0.86
C ALA A 131 0.29 -10.17 -1.47
N MET A 132 -0.58 -10.31 -2.47
CA MET A 132 -0.81 -11.57 -3.17
C MET A 132 0.45 -12.09 -3.87
N GLU A 133 1.18 -11.22 -4.56
CA GLU A 133 2.46 -11.58 -5.19
C GLU A 133 3.48 -12.05 -4.14
N HIS A 134 3.60 -11.38 -2.99
CA HIS A 134 4.49 -11.82 -1.91
C HIS A 134 4.08 -13.16 -1.30
N VAL A 135 2.78 -13.46 -1.17
CA VAL A 135 2.32 -14.79 -0.71
C VAL A 135 2.82 -15.89 -1.62
N THR A 136 2.87 -15.68 -2.94
CA THR A 136 3.41 -16.70 -3.87
C THR A 136 4.89 -16.99 -3.67
N GLN A 137 5.61 -16.08 -2.99
CA GLN A 137 7.03 -16.22 -2.72
C GLN A 137 7.31 -17.00 -1.45
N ILE A 138 6.31 -17.39 -0.66
CA ILE A 138 6.48 -18.13 0.60
C ILE A 138 5.69 -19.44 0.58
N ASP A 139 6.17 -20.44 1.33
CA ASP A 139 5.66 -21.81 1.21
C ASP A 139 4.30 -22.00 1.90
N CYS A 140 3.91 -21.07 2.77
CA CYS A 140 2.62 -21.06 3.44
C CYS A 140 2.04 -19.65 3.47
N CYS A 141 0.72 -19.54 3.33
CA CYS A 141 0.03 -18.26 3.45
C CYS A 141 0.14 -17.76 4.91
N ARG A 142 0.88 -16.66 5.07
CA ARG A 142 1.10 -15.92 6.32
C ARG A 142 0.55 -14.51 6.16
N ASP A 143 0.48 -13.78 7.26
CA ASP A 143 0.14 -12.36 7.27
C ASP A 143 1.13 -11.58 6.40
N GLN A 144 0.61 -10.58 5.68
CA GLN A 144 1.36 -9.76 4.75
C GLN A 144 1.07 -8.26 4.97
N GLU A 145 2.09 -7.45 4.82
CA GLU A 145 2.02 -6.01 4.75
C GLU A 145 2.32 -5.54 3.33
N ALA A 146 1.63 -4.48 2.90
CA ALA A 146 1.95 -3.78 1.68
C ALA A 146 2.00 -2.28 1.92
N PHE A 147 2.83 -1.60 1.12
CA PHE A 147 3.11 -0.18 1.27
C PHE A 147 3.11 0.51 -0.09
N ILE A 148 2.50 1.69 -0.15
CA ILE A 148 2.52 2.59 -1.31
C ILE A 148 2.95 3.97 -0.82
N LEU A 149 4.05 4.46 -1.36
CA LEU A 149 4.41 5.87 -1.26
C LEU A 149 3.87 6.58 -2.51
N SER A 150 2.85 7.40 -2.32
CA SER A 150 2.20 8.09 -3.43
C SER A 150 2.48 9.59 -3.39
N LEU A 151 2.70 10.16 -4.57
CA LEU A 151 2.86 11.59 -4.81
C LEU A 151 1.68 12.07 -5.65
N HIS A 152 0.90 13.00 -5.13
CA HIS A 152 -0.12 13.72 -5.90
C HIS A 152 0.26 15.20 -5.98
N GLY A 153 0.74 15.64 -7.15
CA GLY A 153 1.26 16.99 -7.32
C GLY A 153 2.51 17.20 -6.47
N THR A 154 2.41 17.96 -5.38
CA THR A 154 3.51 18.16 -4.41
C THR A 154 3.25 17.50 -3.06
N HIS A 155 2.13 16.78 -2.89
CA HIS A 155 1.81 16.10 -1.65
C HIS A 155 2.27 14.65 -1.71
N LEU A 156 3.14 14.27 -0.78
CA LEU A 156 3.62 12.91 -0.59
C LEU A 156 2.90 12.27 0.60
N LYS A 157 2.42 11.04 0.44
CA LYS A 157 1.72 10.28 1.48
C LYS A 157 2.10 8.80 1.43
N LEU A 158 2.11 8.16 2.59
CA LEU A 158 2.25 6.72 2.72
C LEU A 158 0.86 6.11 2.95
N THR A 159 0.54 5.10 2.16
CA THR A 159 -0.62 4.22 2.36
C THR A 159 -0.08 2.82 2.67
N ALA A 160 -0.60 2.18 3.72
CA ALA A 160 -0.19 0.85 4.13
C ALA A 160 -1.42 0.00 4.49
N ALA A 161 -1.32 -1.31 4.30
CA ALA A 161 -2.34 -2.25 4.71
C ALA A 161 -1.70 -3.52 5.25
N HIS A 162 -2.34 -4.08 6.28
CA HIS A 162 -2.02 -5.38 6.83
C HIS A 162 -3.11 -6.38 6.41
N PHE A 163 -2.69 -7.47 5.80
CA PHE A 163 -3.50 -8.53 5.26
C PHE A 163 -3.24 -9.81 6.05
N THR A 164 -4.19 -10.22 6.87
CA THR A 164 -4.10 -11.49 7.59
C THR A 164 -4.05 -12.66 6.60
N ALA A 165 -3.44 -13.78 7.00
CA ALA A 165 -3.44 -15.00 6.23
C ALA A 165 -4.87 -15.46 5.86
N ASP A 166 -5.83 -15.35 6.79
CA ASP A 166 -7.23 -15.71 6.56
C ASP A 166 -7.88 -14.82 5.50
N TYR A 167 -7.68 -13.50 5.60
CA TYR A 167 -8.10 -12.56 4.56
C TYR A 167 -7.56 -12.97 3.18
N LEU A 168 -6.26 -13.28 3.08
CA LEU A 168 -5.65 -13.65 1.80
C LEU A 168 -6.19 -14.98 1.27
N ARG A 169 -6.49 -15.94 2.14
CA ARG A 169 -7.20 -17.18 1.77
C ARG A 169 -8.61 -16.90 1.28
N HIS A 170 -9.35 -16.03 1.95
CA HIS A 170 -10.71 -15.67 1.56
C HIS A 170 -10.78 -14.94 0.23
N VAL A 171 -9.85 -14.02 -0.06
CA VAL A 171 -9.79 -13.33 -1.35
C VAL A 171 -9.48 -14.29 -2.51
N ASN A 172 -8.73 -15.36 -2.24
CA ASN A 172 -8.43 -16.42 -3.21
C ASN A 172 -9.48 -17.54 -3.24
N SER A 173 -10.53 -17.45 -2.42
CA SER A 173 -11.63 -18.42 -2.36
C SER A 173 -12.79 -17.98 -3.27
N PRO A 174 -13.57 -18.92 -3.84
CA PRO A 174 -14.81 -18.59 -4.55
C PRO A 174 -15.87 -17.91 -3.67
N LEU A 175 -15.73 -18.02 -2.35
CA LEU A 175 -16.64 -17.49 -1.35
C LEU A 175 -15.87 -16.63 -0.34
N MET A 176 -16.37 -15.42 -0.12
CA MET A 176 -15.85 -14.47 0.85
C MET A 176 -17.02 -13.83 1.59
N SER A 177 -16.88 -13.63 2.90
CA SER A 177 -17.93 -12.95 3.68
C SER A 177 -18.10 -11.51 3.21
N GLU A 178 -19.34 -11.05 3.06
CA GLU A 178 -19.66 -9.65 2.78
C GLU A 178 -19.25 -8.71 3.93
N THR A 179 -19.09 -9.27 5.14
CA THR A 179 -18.67 -8.52 6.33
C THR A 179 -17.15 -8.43 6.49
N GLU A 180 -16.38 -9.05 5.59
CA GLU A 180 -14.92 -8.99 5.64
C GLU A 180 -14.46 -7.56 5.29
N THR A 181 -13.56 -7.01 6.10
CA THR A 181 -13.08 -5.64 5.95
C THR A 181 -11.57 -5.58 5.91
N LEU A 182 -11.02 -4.81 4.97
CA LEU A 182 -9.60 -4.46 4.96
C LEU A 182 -9.36 -3.17 5.71
N TRP A 183 -8.39 -3.17 6.61
CA TRP A 183 -7.91 -1.94 7.25
C TRP A 183 -6.77 -1.34 6.47
N VAL A 184 -6.99 -0.11 5.99
CA VAL A 184 -5.98 0.67 5.26
C VAL A 184 -5.62 1.89 6.09
N ARG A 185 -4.33 2.06 6.33
CA ARG A 185 -3.80 3.19 7.08
C ARG A 185 -3.11 4.16 6.14
N ARG A 186 -3.35 5.45 6.36
CA ARG A 186 -2.81 6.52 5.53
C ARG A 186 -2.16 7.59 6.40
N SER A 187 -0.96 8.00 6.03
CA SER A 187 -0.29 9.13 6.65
C SER A 187 -1.03 10.43 6.34
N LYS A 188 -0.74 11.47 7.13
CA LYS A 188 -0.99 12.84 6.67
C LYS A 188 -0.18 13.11 5.39
N PRO A 189 -0.73 13.88 4.44
CA PRO A 189 0.03 14.32 3.28
C PRO A 189 1.08 15.35 3.68
N HIS A 190 2.29 15.22 3.14
CA HIS A 190 3.38 16.18 3.32
C HIS A 190 3.56 17.01 2.04
N ASP A 191 3.33 18.33 2.11
CA ASP A 191 3.57 19.23 0.96
C ASP A 191 5.06 19.53 0.80
N LEU A 192 5.66 18.97 -0.25
CA LEU A 192 7.08 19.10 -0.59
C LEU A 192 7.49 20.53 -0.96
N LYS A 193 6.55 21.45 -1.18
CA LYS A 193 6.87 22.88 -1.34
C LYS A 193 7.38 23.51 -0.07
N THR A 194 6.94 23.03 1.08
CA THR A 194 7.30 23.58 2.40
C THR A 194 8.54 22.88 2.97
N GLN A 195 9.35 23.60 3.76
CA GLN A 195 10.49 22.98 4.45
C GLN A 195 10.05 21.90 5.43
N GLN A 196 8.99 22.17 6.19
CA GLN A 196 8.42 21.22 7.15
C GLN A 196 7.87 19.97 6.45
N GLY A 197 7.16 20.14 5.32
CA GLY A 197 6.68 19.01 4.52
C GLY A 197 7.82 18.17 3.95
N ARG A 198 8.91 18.78 3.46
CA ARG A 198 10.11 18.03 3.04
C ARG A 198 10.75 17.25 4.19
N ALA A 199 10.88 17.86 5.37
CA ALA A 199 11.43 17.19 6.54
C ALA A 199 10.57 15.99 6.96
N GLY A 200 9.24 16.17 7.04
CA GLY A 200 8.31 15.09 7.37
C GLY A 200 8.29 13.98 6.31
N ALA A 201 8.31 14.33 5.02
CA ALA A 201 8.40 13.35 3.94
C ALA A 201 9.70 12.53 4.00
N LEU A 202 10.84 13.18 4.29
CA LEU A 202 12.11 12.48 4.46
C LEU A 202 12.08 11.55 5.67
N GLN A 203 11.56 12.01 6.81
CA GLN A 203 11.40 11.21 8.02
C GLN A 203 10.52 9.98 7.76
N LEU A 204 9.42 10.16 7.01
CA LEU A 204 8.54 9.07 6.61
C LEU A 204 9.28 8.03 5.74
N CYS A 205 10.04 8.48 4.72
CA CYS A 205 10.82 7.60 3.87
C CYS A 205 11.90 6.82 4.65
N ILE A 206 12.64 7.50 5.53
CA ILE A 206 13.65 6.86 6.39
C ILE A 206 12.98 5.84 7.30
N GLY A 207 11.88 6.21 7.94
CA GLY A 207 11.16 5.32 8.85
C GLY A 207 10.63 4.04 8.20
N VAL A 208 10.08 4.15 6.98
CA VAL A 208 9.66 2.96 6.22
C VAL A 208 10.87 2.11 5.86
N TYR A 209 11.97 2.71 5.40
CA TYR A 209 13.19 1.98 5.09
C TYR A 209 13.75 1.24 6.31
N GLU A 210 13.85 1.90 7.46
CA GLU A 210 14.31 1.29 8.72
C GLU A 210 13.36 0.18 9.18
N TYR A 211 12.05 0.35 9.02
CA TYR A 211 11.08 -0.69 9.34
C TYR A 211 11.27 -1.94 8.49
N LEU A 212 11.39 -1.78 7.17
CA LEU A 212 11.67 -2.87 6.24
C LEU A 212 13.00 -3.58 6.57
N TRP A 213 14.00 -2.82 7.02
CA TRP A 213 15.29 -3.37 7.41
C TRP A 213 15.30 -4.04 8.79
N SER A 214 14.30 -3.77 9.64
CA SER A 214 14.29 -4.22 11.04
C SER A 214 13.97 -5.71 11.23
N GLY A 215 13.60 -6.43 10.17
CA GLY A 215 13.13 -7.82 10.25
C GLY A 215 11.73 -8.00 10.84
N ARG A 216 11.07 -6.89 11.21
CA ARG A 216 9.69 -6.91 11.75
C ARG A 216 8.61 -6.82 10.67
N ALA A 217 8.98 -6.39 9.46
CA ALA A 217 8.03 -6.22 8.37
C ALA A 217 7.51 -7.58 7.92
N GLU A 218 6.18 -7.72 7.88
CA GLU A 218 5.53 -8.95 7.44
C GLU A 218 5.42 -8.95 5.92
N ILE A 219 6.54 -9.04 5.22
CA ILE A 219 6.57 -9.11 3.77
C ILE A 219 7.24 -10.41 3.36
N GLY A 220 6.58 -11.24 2.56
CA GLY A 220 7.04 -12.60 2.24
C GLY A 220 8.49 -12.71 1.81
N LEU A 221 8.97 -11.79 0.96
CA LEU A 221 10.38 -11.76 0.54
C LEU A 221 11.37 -11.42 1.66
N LEU A 222 10.98 -10.58 2.63
CA LEU A 222 11.80 -10.21 3.79
C LEU A 222 11.73 -11.27 4.89
N GLN A 223 10.55 -11.85 5.11
CA GLN A 223 10.35 -13.01 6.00
C GLN A 223 11.31 -14.15 5.63
N LYS A 224 11.45 -14.48 4.33
CA LYS A 224 12.45 -15.45 3.84
C LYS A 224 13.92 -15.12 4.11
N ILE A 225 14.26 -13.86 4.42
CA ILE A 225 15.65 -13.42 4.64
C ILE A 225 15.97 -13.31 6.13
N PHE A 226 15.01 -12.87 6.93
CA PHE A 226 15.20 -12.62 8.35
C PHE A 226 14.82 -13.82 9.25
N GLU A 227 14.18 -14.85 8.68
CA GLU A 227 14.03 -16.19 9.29
C GLU A 227 15.32 -17.01 9.21
#